data_AF-S4RHK6-F1
#
_entry.id   AF-S4RHK6-F1
#
_cell.length_a   1.000
_cell.length_b   1.000
_cell.length_c   1.000
_cell.angle_alpha   90.00
_cell.angle_beta   90.00
_cell.angle_gamma   90.00
#
_symmetry.space_group_name_H-M   'P 1'
#
loop_
_entity.id
_entity.type
_entity.pdbx_description
1 polymer ?
#
loop_
_entity_poly.entity_id
_entity_poly.type
_entity_poly.pdbx_seq_one_letter_code
_entity_poly.pdbx_strand_id
1 'polypeptide(L)'
;QLDCLSTLVQAGASVTTVTSRYAQTPAHIAAFGGHQHCLLWLLRVGANVNQQDYLGETPLHKAARSGSEECVHLLVACGAQVEVPNHSGITPLELAISQGFSRPAAFLANELARRRGDAGG
;
A
#
# COMPACT_ATOMS: atom_id res chain seq x y z
N GLN A 1 19.06 7.07 -9.75
CA GLN A 1 19.59 5.76 -10.20
C GLN A 1 18.56 4.70 -9.84
N LEU A 2 17.88 4.14 -10.84
CA LEU A 2 16.81 3.12 -10.73
C LEU A 2 17.26 1.78 -11.34
N ASP A 3 18.55 1.61 -11.59
CA ASP A 3 19.08 0.59 -12.50
C ASP A 3 19.05 -0.85 -11.94
N CYS A 4 18.93 -1.01 -10.62
CA CYS A 4 18.77 -2.33 -10.00
C CYS A 4 17.36 -2.90 -10.18
N LEU A 5 16.33 -2.05 -10.31
CA LEU A 5 14.93 -2.48 -10.46
C LEU A 5 14.59 -2.87 -11.90
N SER A 6 15.12 -2.15 -12.88
CA SER A 6 15.02 -2.52 -14.30
C SER A 6 15.66 -3.89 -14.55
N THR A 7 16.82 -4.15 -13.95
CA THR A 7 17.54 -5.43 -14.09
C THR A 7 16.72 -6.62 -13.54
N LEU A 8 16.00 -6.44 -12.42
CA LEU A 8 15.18 -7.49 -11.81
C LEU A 8 13.99 -7.90 -12.68
N VAL A 9 13.33 -6.93 -13.30
CA VAL A 9 12.19 -7.21 -14.19
C VAL A 9 12.62 -7.74 -15.55
N GLN A 10 13.80 -7.34 -16.03
CA GLN A 10 14.40 -7.86 -17.26
C GLN A 10 14.94 -9.29 -17.09
N ALA A 11 15.24 -9.71 -15.86
CA ALA A 11 15.61 -11.07 -15.49
C ALA A 11 14.42 -12.05 -15.35
N GLY A 12 13.20 -11.64 -15.73
CA GLY A 12 12.02 -12.51 -15.70
C GLY A 12 11.33 -12.60 -14.33
N ALA A 13 11.73 -11.79 -13.34
CA ALA A 13 10.94 -11.62 -12.12
C ALA A 13 9.67 -10.85 -12.48
N SER A 14 8.56 -11.58 -12.64
CA SER A 14 7.28 -10.94 -12.88
C SER A 14 6.92 -10.05 -11.68
N VAL A 15 6.69 -8.76 -11.96
CA VAL A 15 6.32 -7.71 -11.00
C VAL A 15 5.05 -8.01 -10.21
N THR A 16 4.25 -8.95 -10.71
CA THR A 16 3.01 -9.41 -10.10
C THR A 16 3.16 -10.74 -9.36
N THR A 17 4.37 -11.32 -9.31
CA THR A 17 4.56 -12.60 -8.64
C THR A 17 4.35 -12.46 -7.14
N VAL A 18 3.63 -13.44 -6.61
CA VAL A 18 3.55 -13.68 -5.18
C VAL A 18 4.89 -14.27 -4.74
N THR A 19 5.63 -13.57 -3.88
CA THR A 19 7.03 -13.90 -3.57
C THR A 19 7.19 -14.65 -2.25
N SER A 20 6.14 -14.79 -1.43
CA SER A 20 6.25 -15.34 -0.09
C SER A 20 5.11 -16.28 0.29
N ARG A 21 5.36 -17.08 1.34
CA ARG A 21 4.34 -17.89 2.03
C ARG A 21 3.13 -17.10 2.53
N TYR A 22 3.21 -15.77 2.53
CA TYR A 22 2.14 -14.85 2.94
C TYR A 22 1.37 -14.25 1.76
N ALA A 23 1.55 -14.75 0.54
CA ALA A 23 0.94 -14.21 -0.67
C ALA A 23 1.32 -12.75 -0.97
N GLN A 24 2.44 -12.28 -0.45
CA GLN A 24 2.87 -10.90 -0.62
C GLN A 24 3.45 -10.69 -2.02
N THR A 25 3.06 -9.59 -2.65
CA THR A 25 3.68 -9.10 -3.88
C THR A 25 4.84 -8.15 -3.56
N PRO A 26 5.72 -7.81 -4.52
CA PRO A 26 6.75 -6.80 -4.34
C PRO A 26 6.20 -5.45 -3.83
N ALA A 27 4.97 -5.08 -4.21
CA ALA A 27 4.32 -3.86 -3.74
C ALA A 27 4.06 -3.89 -2.23
N HIS A 28 3.68 -5.04 -1.66
CA HIS A 28 3.52 -5.19 -0.21
C HIS A 28 4.84 -4.97 0.52
N ILE A 29 5.91 -5.58 0.01
CA ILE A 29 7.24 -5.50 0.61
C ILE A 29 7.77 -4.06 0.52
N ALA A 30 7.64 -3.42 -0.64
CA ALA A 30 8.07 -2.03 -0.82
C ALA A 30 7.29 -1.06 0.08
N ALA A 31 5.97 -1.24 0.21
CA ALA A 31 5.14 -0.43 1.10
C ALA A 31 5.50 -0.64 2.58
N PHE A 32 5.74 -1.90 3.00
CA PHE A 32 6.18 -2.19 4.37
C PHE A 32 7.57 -1.59 4.66
N GLY A 33 8.49 -1.64 3.69
CA GLY A 33 9.84 -1.08 3.83
C GLY A 33 9.92 0.45 3.66
N GLY A 34 8.81 1.13 3.37
CA GLY A 34 8.82 2.57 3.11
C GLY A 34 9.54 2.97 1.81
N HIS A 35 9.73 2.04 0.87
CA HIS A 35 10.48 2.25 -0.36
C HIS A 35 9.60 2.89 -1.44
N GLN A 36 9.24 4.15 -1.27
CA GLN A 36 8.30 4.87 -2.13
C GLN A 36 8.66 4.81 -3.62
N HIS A 37 9.94 5.00 -3.98
CA HIS A 37 10.37 4.98 -5.39
C HIS A 37 10.19 3.60 -6.02
N CYS A 38 10.51 2.53 -5.29
CA CYS A 38 10.29 1.16 -5.73
C CYS A 38 8.79 0.90 -5.86
N LEU A 39 8.00 1.31 -4.88
CA LEU A 39 6.55 1.16 -4.88
C LEU A 39 5.90 1.87 -6.08
N LEU A 40 6.27 3.13 -6.34
CA LEU A 40 5.77 3.89 -7.50
C LEU A 40 6.12 3.19 -8.81
N TRP A 41 7.35 2.69 -8.93
CA TRP A 41 7.77 1.99 -10.12
C TRP A 41 6.97 0.70 -10.33
N LEU A 42 6.79 -0.11 -9.26
CA LEU A 42 5.99 -1.34 -9.29
C LEU A 42 4.53 -1.07 -9.72
N LEU A 43 3.91 -0.01 -9.20
CA LEU A 43 2.56 0.39 -9.59
C LEU A 43 2.49 0.81 -11.06
N ARG A 44 3.50 1.53 -11.57
CA ARG A 44 3.58 1.95 -12.99
C ARG A 44 3.71 0.77 -13.95
N VAL A 45 4.39 -0.30 -13.55
CA VAL A 45 4.54 -1.50 -14.37
C VAL A 45 3.40 -2.52 -14.18
N GLY A 46 2.30 -2.11 -13.53
CA GLY A 46 1.06 -2.87 -13.47
C GLY A 46 0.83 -3.67 -12.17
N ALA A 47 1.58 -3.41 -11.10
CA ALA A 47 1.24 -4.01 -9.80
C ALA A 47 -0.15 -3.55 -9.34
N ASN A 48 -0.98 -4.50 -8.91
CA ASN A 48 -2.31 -4.20 -8.38
C ASN A 48 -2.18 -3.53 -7.01
N VAL A 49 -2.57 -2.25 -6.96
CA VAL A 49 -2.54 -1.39 -5.75
C VAL A 49 -3.41 -1.92 -4.61
N ASN A 50 -4.45 -2.70 -4.93
CA ASN A 50 -5.40 -3.27 -3.99
C ASN A 50 -5.24 -4.80 -3.83
N GLN A 51 -4.15 -5.38 -4.32
CA GLN A 51 -3.91 -6.82 -4.16
C GLN A 51 -3.87 -7.15 -2.67
N GLN A 52 -4.63 -8.15 -2.24
CA GLN A 52 -4.58 -8.65 -0.88
C GLN A 52 -3.60 -9.81 -0.77
N ASP A 53 -2.87 -9.85 0.35
CA ASP A 53 -2.04 -10.97 0.78
C ASP A 53 -2.88 -12.02 1.56
N TYR A 54 -2.26 -13.08 2.10
CA TYR A 54 -2.99 -14.15 2.81
C TYR A 54 -3.68 -13.67 4.10
N LEU A 55 -3.31 -12.50 4.63
CA LEU A 55 -3.96 -11.89 5.78
C LEU A 55 -5.07 -10.91 5.38
N GLY A 56 -5.36 -10.78 4.08
CA GLY A 56 -6.30 -9.80 3.55
C GLY A 56 -5.71 -8.39 3.53
N GLU A 57 -4.41 -8.25 3.81
CA GLU A 57 -3.75 -6.96 3.85
C GLU A 57 -3.35 -6.52 2.45
N THR A 58 -3.67 -5.27 2.10
CA THR A 58 -3.22 -4.61 0.87
C THR A 58 -1.86 -3.93 1.08
N PRO A 59 -1.17 -3.44 0.03
CA PRO A 59 -0.01 -2.58 0.19
C PRO A 59 -0.27 -1.38 1.11
N LEU A 60 -1.50 -0.83 1.13
CA LEU A 60 -1.85 0.28 2.00
C LEU A 60 -1.86 -0.12 3.49
N HIS A 61 -2.32 -1.32 3.83
CA HIS A 61 -2.18 -1.85 5.20
C HIS A 61 -0.71 -1.94 5.62
N LYS A 62 0.16 -2.39 4.70
CA LYS A 62 1.61 -2.51 4.98
C LYS A 62 2.27 -1.15 5.19
N ALA A 63 1.92 -0.14 4.38
CA ALA A 63 2.41 1.23 4.56
C ALA A 63 1.90 1.86 5.86
N ALA A 64 0.62 1.65 6.20
CA ALA A 64 0.05 2.11 7.46
C ALA A 64 0.74 1.45 8.67
N ARG A 65 1.01 0.14 8.59
CA ARG A 65 1.71 -0.64 9.62
C ARG A 65 3.18 -0.24 9.76
N SER A 66 3.83 0.23 8.70
CA SER A 66 5.22 0.71 8.76
C SER A 66 5.33 2.17 9.19
N GLY A 67 4.23 2.90 9.17
CA GLY A 67 4.20 4.34 9.46
C GLY A 67 4.76 5.21 8.33
N SER A 68 4.98 4.65 7.13
CA SER A 68 5.51 5.41 5.99
C SER A 68 4.42 6.31 5.40
N GLU A 69 4.46 7.57 5.77
CA GLU A 69 3.57 8.61 5.27
C GLU A 69 3.65 8.69 3.73
N GLU A 70 4.85 8.71 3.16
CA GLU A 70 5.07 8.85 1.72
C GLU A 70 4.47 7.69 0.92
N CYS A 71 4.56 6.46 1.43
CA CYS A 71 3.94 5.31 0.79
C CYS A 71 2.42 5.34 0.89
N VAL A 72 1.87 5.80 2.03
CA VAL A 72 0.43 5.98 2.20
C VAL A 72 -0.11 7.00 1.20
N HIS A 73 0.51 8.19 1.11
CA HIS A 73 0.13 9.23 0.13
C HIS A 73 0.17 8.69 -1.29
N LEU A 74 1.26 8.02 -1.66
CA LEU A 74 1.45 7.45 -3.00
C LEU A 74 0.35 6.44 -3.34
N LEU A 75 0.07 5.50 -2.44
CA LEU A 75 -0.92 4.45 -2.66
C LEU A 75 -2.32 5.03 -2.83
N VAL A 76 -2.70 5.99 -1.97
CA VAL A 76 -3.99 6.68 -2.07
C VAL A 76 -4.09 7.45 -3.40
N ALA A 77 -3.04 8.17 -3.79
CA ALA A 77 -3.00 8.88 -5.08
C ALA A 77 -3.08 7.93 -6.29
N CYS A 78 -2.60 6.69 -6.15
CA CYS A 78 -2.74 5.64 -7.16
C CYS A 78 -4.06 4.85 -7.09
N GLY A 79 -5.05 5.32 -6.31
CA GLY A 79 -6.38 4.71 -6.26
C GLY A 79 -6.49 3.52 -5.30
N ALA A 80 -5.64 3.46 -4.27
CA ALA A 80 -5.83 2.49 -3.19
C ALA A 80 -7.18 2.70 -2.50
N GLN A 81 -7.85 1.60 -2.21
CA GLN A 81 -9.06 1.59 -1.41
C GLN A 81 -8.68 1.74 0.06
N VAL A 82 -9.16 2.81 0.69
CA VAL A 82 -8.77 3.24 2.04
C VAL A 82 -9.58 2.58 3.16
N GLU A 83 -10.76 2.01 2.85
CA GLU A 83 -11.67 1.37 3.81
C GLU A 83 -11.66 -0.17 3.74
N VAL A 84 -10.72 -0.78 3.02
CA VAL A 84 -10.68 -2.26 2.90
C VAL A 84 -10.27 -2.87 4.23
N PRO A 85 -11.08 -3.73 4.86
CA PRO A 85 -10.64 -4.46 6.04
C PRO A 85 -9.77 -5.66 5.64
N ASN A 86 -8.78 -5.98 6.47
CA ASN A 86 -8.07 -7.25 6.40
C ASN A 86 -8.91 -8.40 6.99
N HIS A 87 -8.39 -9.64 7.02
CA HIS A 87 -9.14 -10.80 7.53
C HIS A 87 -9.49 -10.72 9.02
N SER A 88 -8.83 -9.83 9.79
CA SER A 88 -9.17 -9.56 11.19
C SER A 88 -10.19 -8.42 11.33
N GLY A 89 -10.72 -7.90 10.23
CA GLY A 89 -11.66 -6.76 10.23
C GLY A 89 -10.98 -5.40 10.43
N ILE A 90 -9.65 -5.32 10.35
CA ILE A 90 -8.90 -4.09 10.63
C ILE A 90 -8.58 -3.37 9.32
N THR A 91 -8.92 -2.10 9.23
CA THR A 91 -8.62 -1.20 8.10
C THR A 91 -7.19 -0.64 8.15
N PRO A 92 -6.66 -0.07 7.05
CA PRO A 92 -5.37 0.61 7.09
C PRO A 92 -5.32 1.76 8.10
N LEU A 93 -6.41 2.52 8.24
CA LEU A 93 -6.50 3.59 9.24
C LEU A 93 -6.37 3.06 10.66
N GLU A 94 -7.15 2.02 11.00
CA GLU A 94 -7.12 1.42 12.33
C GLU A 94 -5.75 0.80 12.64
N LEU A 95 -5.05 0.22 11.65
CA LEU A 95 -3.67 -0.22 11.82
C LEU A 95 -2.72 0.94 12.13
N ALA A 96 -2.81 2.05 11.39
CA ALA A 96 -1.96 3.22 11.66
C ALA A 96 -2.20 3.75 13.08
N ILE A 97 -3.45 3.80 13.53
CA ILE A 97 -3.83 4.20 14.89
C ILE A 97 -3.29 3.21 15.93
N SER A 98 -3.46 1.90 15.73
CA SER A 98 -3.03 0.88 16.68
C SER A 98 -1.52 0.84 16.87
N GLN A 99 -0.76 1.24 15.84
CA GLN A 99 0.70 1.36 15.90
C GLN A 99 1.19 2.73 16.40
N GLY A 100 0.28 3.69 16.63
CA GLY A 100 0.63 5.04 17.10
C GLY A 100 1.14 5.99 16.01
N PHE A 101 0.93 5.67 14.73
CA PHE A 101 1.38 6.51 13.60
C PHE A 101 0.36 7.60 13.28
N SER A 102 0.45 8.71 14.02
CA SER A 102 -0.49 9.83 13.95
C SER A 102 -0.56 10.50 12.57
N ARG A 103 0.55 10.64 11.83
CA ARG A 103 0.55 11.30 10.52
C ARG A 103 -0.14 10.48 9.42
N PRO A 104 0.23 9.20 9.15
CA PRO A 104 -0.52 8.36 8.24
C PRO A 104 -2.00 8.21 8.63
N ALA A 105 -2.30 8.08 9.93
CA ALA A 105 -3.67 7.98 10.42
C ALA A 105 -4.47 9.26 10.13
N ALA A 106 -3.92 10.45 10.42
CA ALA A 106 -4.57 11.71 10.15
C ALA A 106 -4.83 11.91 8.65
N PHE A 107 -3.86 11.56 7.79
CA PHE A 107 -4.05 11.62 6.35
C PHE A 107 -5.18 10.71 5.87
N LEU A 108 -5.19 9.44 6.29
CA LEU A 108 -6.24 8.50 5.92
C LEU A 108 -7.61 8.95 6.44
N ALA A 109 -7.71 9.45 7.67
CA ALA A 109 -8.95 9.98 8.23
C ALA A 109 -9.49 11.17 7.41
N ASN A 110 -8.61 12.08 6.99
CA ASN A 110 -8.97 13.21 6.14
C ASN A 110 -9.47 12.73 4.76
N GLU A 111 -8.79 11.76 4.16
CA GLU A 111 -9.20 11.20 2.87
C GLU A 111 -10.60 10.55 2.95
N LEU A 112 -10.90 9.86 4.05
CA LEU A 112 -12.25 9.31 4.30
C LEU A 112 -13.30 10.41 4.44
N ALA A 113 -13.00 11.46 5.19
CA ALA A 113 -13.92 12.57 5.37
C ALA A 113 -14.25 13.27 4.04
N ARG A 114 -13.24 13.44 3.17
CA ARG A 114 -13.43 14.01 1.82
C ARG A 114 -14.36 13.16 0.97
N ARG A 115 -14.09 11.85 0.88
CA ARG A 115 -14.91 10.92 0.07
C ARG A 115 -16.36 10.82 0.54
N ARG A 116 -16.61 10.99 1.85
CA ARG A 116 -17.96 11.02 2.42
C ARG A 116 -18.68 12.35 2.18
N GLY A 117 -17.94 13.46 2.18
CA GLY A 117 -18.48 14.79 1.85
C GLY A 117 -18.90 14.93 0.39
N ASP A 118 -18.18 14.29 -0.53
CA ASP A 118 -18.47 14.32 -1.97
C ASP A 118 -19.72 13.52 -2.37
N ALA A 119 -20.27 12.69 -1.47
CA ALA A 119 -21.49 11.91 -1.71
C ALA A 119 -22.80 12.67 -1.43
N GLY A 120 -22.71 13.95 -1.02
CA GLY A 120 -23.85 14.76 -0.54
C GLY A 120 -24.14 16.04 -1.32
N GLY A 121 -23.62 16.20 -2.54
CA GLY A 121 -23.81 17.40 -3.39
C GLY A 121 -24.70 17.16 -4.60
#